data_AF-A0A7S9CYV2-F1
#
_entry.id   AF-A0A7S9CYV2-F1
#
_cell.length_a   1.000
_cell.length_b   1.000
_cell.length_c   1.000
_cell.angle_alpha   90.00
_cell.angle_beta   90.00
_cell.angle_gamma   90.00
#
_symmetry.space_group_name_H-M   'P 1'
#
loop_
_entity.id
_entity.type
_entity.pdbx_description
1 polymer ?
#
loop_
_entity_poly.entity_id
_entity_poly.type
_entity_poly.pdbx_seq_one_letter_code
_entity_poly.pdbx_strand_id
1 'polypeptide(L)'
;MTAVAKSLVAAKSRYQAVEAKTAVPWWFIAVVHEREASQNWSTQLGQGDPLNRVSTHIPTGRGPFPTWEAGAYDALVNTSPYAARNKDWSSGGALTMLEEYNGTGYAARGKPSPYVWAGTDQYVSGKYVRDGVYDPNAVDQQPGCAAMLLAMRQLDPSVRFAGEANFPSPKPQPPVVPPSPPKEGFFNALKSLFVKKT
;
A
#
# COMPACT_ATOMS: atom_id res chain seq x y z
N MET A 1 -9.67 -5.18 -6.56
CA MET A 1 -8.37 -5.81 -6.23
C MET A 1 -7.83 -6.71 -7.37
N THR A 2 -8.60 -7.68 -7.89
CA THR A 2 -8.10 -8.69 -8.85
C THR A 2 -7.54 -8.12 -10.17
N ALA A 3 -8.14 -7.09 -10.75
CA ALA A 3 -7.67 -6.50 -12.00
C ALA A 3 -6.29 -5.82 -11.85
N VAL A 4 -6.12 -5.01 -10.78
CA VAL A 4 -4.85 -4.34 -10.45
C VAL A 4 -3.74 -5.39 -10.25
N ALA A 5 -3.97 -6.39 -9.41
CA ALA A 5 -2.97 -7.43 -9.15
C ALA A 5 -2.54 -8.19 -10.43
N LYS A 6 -3.48 -8.49 -11.34
CA LYS A 6 -3.17 -9.09 -12.65
C LYS A 6 -2.28 -8.18 -13.49
N SER A 7 -2.57 -6.88 -13.54
CA SER A 7 -1.76 -5.91 -14.28
C SER A 7 -0.35 -5.76 -13.71
N LEU A 8 -0.21 -5.76 -12.38
CA LEU A 8 1.08 -5.72 -11.70
C LEU A 8 1.93 -6.96 -11.99
N VAL A 9 1.34 -8.16 -11.90
CA VAL A 9 2.03 -9.42 -12.21
C VAL A 9 2.37 -9.53 -13.71
N ALA A 10 1.50 -9.06 -14.60
CA ALA A 10 1.77 -9.06 -16.04
C ALA A 10 3.00 -8.21 -16.41
N ALA A 11 3.30 -7.16 -15.63
CA ALA A 11 4.46 -6.29 -15.82
C ALA A 11 5.73 -6.76 -15.09
N LYS A 12 5.72 -7.93 -14.48
CA LYS A 12 6.80 -8.45 -13.62
C LYS A 12 8.20 -8.32 -14.24
N SER A 13 8.38 -8.71 -15.50
CA SER A 13 9.70 -8.67 -16.16
C SER A 13 10.32 -7.27 -16.15
N ARG A 14 9.50 -6.22 -16.26
CA ARG A 14 9.93 -4.83 -16.24
C ARG A 14 10.37 -4.40 -14.83
N TYR A 15 9.63 -4.81 -13.80
CA TYR A 15 10.03 -4.59 -12.41
C TYR A 15 11.29 -5.38 -12.05
N GLN A 16 11.45 -6.60 -12.56
CA GLN A 16 12.65 -7.42 -12.34
C GLN A 16 13.91 -6.80 -12.96
N ALA A 17 13.77 -6.06 -14.07
CA ALA A 17 14.90 -5.31 -14.64
C ALA A 17 15.43 -4.22 -13.70
N VAL A 18 14.55 -3.63 -12.86
CA VAL A 18 14.94 -2.66 -11.82
C VAL A 18 15.44 -3.38 -10.56
N GLU A 19 14.79 -4.47 -10.14
CA GLU A 19 15.25 -5.34 -9.06
C GLU A 19 16.70 -5.79 -9.28
N ALA A 20 17.05 -6.23 -10.49
CA ALA A 20 18.41 -6.65 -10.84
C ALA A 20 19.47 -5.56 -10.64
N LYS A 21 19.08 -4.27 -10.69
CA LYS A 21 19.99 -3.13 -10.55
C LYS A 21 20.02 -2.53 -9.14
N THR A 22 18.99 -2.78 -8.35
CA THR A 22 18.74 -2.09 -7.07
C THR A 22 18.65 -3.03 -5.87
N ALA A 23 18.49 -4.34 -6.11
CA ALA A 23 18.13 -5.35 -5.13
C ALA A 23 16.81 -5.09 -4.37
N VAL A 24 16.00 -4.13 -4.82
CA VAL A 24 14.66 -3.89 -4.28
C VAL A 24 13.71 -4.93 -4.90
N PRO A 25 12.95 -5.69 -4.09
CA PRO A 25 12.09 -6.75 -4.61
C PRO A 25 11.09 -6.24 -5.66
N TRP A 26 10.95 -6.96 -6.77
CA TRP A 26 10.06 -6.53 -7.87
C TRP A 26 8.62 -6.28 -7.41
N TRP A 27 8.15 -7.05 -6.44
CA TRP A 27 6.79 -6.94 -5.90
C TRP A 27 6.60 -5.68 -5.06
N PHE A 28 7.66 -5.16 -4.43
CA PHE A 28 7.64 -3.87 -3.72
C PHE A 28 7.52 -2.74 -4.75
N ILE A 29 8.35 -2.78 -5.79
CA ILE A 29 8.36 -1.78 -6.87
C ILE A 29 6.98 -1.72 -7.55
N ALA A 30 6.36 -2.87 -7.77
CA ALA A 30 5.06 -2.96 -8.42
C ALA A 30 3.96 -2.22 -7.64
N VAL A 31 3.86 -2.42 -6.32
CA VAL A 31 2.82 -1.78 -5.50
C VAL A 31 3.09 -0.30 -5.28
N VAL A 32 4.36 0.11 -5.19
CA VAL A 32 4.74 1.54 -5.20
C VAL A 32 4.29 2.19 -6.51
N HIS A 33 4.57 1.56 -7.65
CA HIS A 33 4.18 2.11 -8.95
C HIS A 33 2.66 2.28 -9.11
N GLU A 34 1.86 1.36 -8.54
CA GLU A 34 0.41 1.55 -8.49
C GLU A 34 0.00 2.75 -7.63
N ARG A 35 0.59 2.89 -6.43
CA ARG A 35 0.21 3.95 -5.50
C ARG A 35 0.64 5.34 -5.95
N GLU A 36 1.81 5.45 -6.55
CA GLU A 36 2.38 6.73 -6.98
C GLU A 36 1.85 7.17 -8.34
N ALA A 37 1.44 6.23 -9.20
CA ALA A 37 1.21 6.50 -10.61
C ALA A 37 0.09 5.69 -11.27
N SER A 38 -0.66 4.85 -10.54
CA SER A 38 -1.65 3.94 -11.13
C SER A 38 -1.08 3.09 -12.26
N GLN A 39 0.16 2.62 -12.07
CA GLN A 39 0.94 1.87 -13.06
C GLN A 39 1.23 2.63 -14.37
N ASN A 40 1.18 3.97 -14.36
CA ASN A 40 1.46 4.77 -15.54
C ASN A 40 2.97 4.82 -15.87
N TRP A 41 3.34 4.12 -16.93
CA TRP A 41 4.73 4.04 -17.40
C TRP A 41 5.30 5.36 -17.96
N SER A 42 4.47 6.39 -18.12
CA SER A 42 4.87 7.73 -18.57
C SER A 42 5.09 8.70 -17.41
N THR A 43 5.08 8.22 -16.17
CA THR A 43 5.32 9.01 -14.96
C THR A 43 6.47 8.42 -14.12
N GLN A 44 7.06 9.26 -13.27
CA GLN A 44 8.18 8.92 -12.41
C GLN A 44 7.71 8.15 -11.17
N LEU A 45 8.45 7.09 -10.80
CA LEU A 45 8.09 6.21 -9.69
C LEU A 45 8.03 6.92 -8.33
N GLY A 46 8.82 7.99 -8.13
CA GLY A 46 8.96 8.61 -6.81
C GLY A 46 7.79 9.47 -6.36
N GLN A 47 6.96 9.96 -7.29
CA GLN A 47 5.92 10.96 -6.99
C GLN A 47 4.83 11.11 -8.06
N GLY A 48 4.90 10.36 -9.16
CA GLY A 48 3.88 10.41 -10.23
C GLY A 48 4.00 11.56 -11.23
N ASP A 49 5.03 12.42 -11.18
CA ASP A 49 5.24 13.46 -12.20
C ASP A 49 5.55 12.89 -13.58
N PRO A 50 5.32 13.62 -14.70
CA PRO A 50 5.68 13.16 -16.03
C PRO A 50 7.16 12.75 -16.15
N LEU A 51 7.40 11.60 -16.77
CA LEU A 51 8.75 11.01 -16.93
C LEU A 51 9.70 11.91 -17.73
N ASN A 52 9.14 12.64 -18.70
CA ASN A 52 9.88 13.53 -19.61
C ASN A 52 10.03 14.97 -19.08
N ARG A 53 9.82 15.20 -17.77
CA ARG A 53 9.97 16.52 -17.14
C ARG A 53 10.79 16.41 -15.86
N VAL A 54 11.31 17.55 -15.40
CA VAL A 54 11.86 17.67 -14.05
C VAL A 54 10.71 17.63 -13.05
N SER A 55 10.83 16.85 -11.97
CA SER A 55 9.78 16.72 -10.96
C SER A 55 9.56 18.01 -10.17
N THR A 56 8.29 18.30 -9.89
CA THR A 56 7.84 19.39 -9.03
C THR A 56 7.24 18.88 -7.72
N HIS A 57 6.76 17.64 -7.66
CA HIS A 57 6.37 16.99 -6.42
C HIS A 57 7.60 16.37 -5.73
N ILE A 58 7.53 16.19 -4.41
CA ILE A 58 8.62 15.64 -3.60
C ILE A 58 8.78 14.14 -3.92
N PRO A 59 9.99 13.65 -4.24
CA PRO A 59 11.26 14.37 -4.32
C PRO A 59 11.35 15.30 -5.55
N THR A 60 11.60 16.60 -5.31
CA THR A 60 11.64 17.63 -6.36
C THR A 60 12.97 17.63 -7.10
N GLY A 61 12.99 18.11 -8.36
CA GLY A 61 14.23 18.29 -9.12
C GLY A 61 14.83 17.00 -9.70
N ARG A 62 14.04 15.93 -9.81
CA ARG A 62 14.44 14.64 -10.39
C ARG A 62 14.09 14.59 -11.88
N GLY A 63 14.85 13.82 -12.65
CA GLY A 63 14.64 13.68 -14.10
C GLY A 63 15.01 14.94 -14.90
N PRO A 64 14.57 15.06 -16.16
CA PRO A 64 13.78 14.07 -16.89
C PRO A 64 14.55 12.76 -17.09
N PHE A 65 13.83 11.65 -17.27
CA PHE A 65 14.44 10.33 -17.48
C PHE A 65 14.15 9.80 -18.89
N PRO A 66 15.14 9.15 -19.54
CA PRO A 66 14.95 8.59 -20.88
C PRO A 66 14.07 7.33 -20.89
N THR A 67 14.00 6.61 -19.76
CA THR A 67 13.15 5.44 -19.59
C THR A 67 12.57 5.39 -18.18
N TRP A 68 11.48 4.66 -18.02
CA TRP A 68 10.87 4.45 -16.71
C TRP A 68 11.84 3.77 -15.73
N GLU A 69 12.63 2.81 -16.20
CA GLU A 69 13.63 2.10 -15.39
C GLU A 69 14.72 3.02 -14.86
N ALA A 70 15.12 4.04 -15.64
CA ALA A 70 16.08 5.05 -15.19
C ALA A 70 15.49 5.91 -14.06
N GLY A 71 14.22 6.32 -14.20
CA GLY A 71 13.51 7.05 -13.15
C GLY A 71 13.22 6.18 -11.91
N ALA A 72 12.90 4.91 -12.10
CA ALA A 72 12.68 3.96 -11.01
C ALA A 72 13.98 3.68 -10.23
N TYR A 73 15.11 3.49 -10.93
CA TYR A 73 16.41 3.39 -10.28
C TYR A 73 16.69 4.63 -9.43
N ASP A 74 16.46 5.81 -9.99
CA ASP A 74 16.67 7.07 -9.29
C ASP A 74 15.84 7.18 -8.01
N ALA A 75 14.54 6.89 -8.10
CA ALA A 75 13.61 6.95 -6.98
C ALA A 75 13.88 5.92 -5.87
N LEU A 76 14.56 4.81 -6.19
CA LEU A 76 14.88 3.75 -5.23
C LEU A 76 16.27 3.93 -4.60
N VAL A 77 17.21 4.53 -5.32
CA VAL A 77 18.64 4.59 -4.93
C VAL A 77 19.05 5.97 -4.43
N ASN A 78 18.54 7.04 -5.06
CA ASN A 78 19.05 8.40 -4.90
C ASN A 78 18.11 9.33 -4.13
N THR A 79 16.90 8.88 -3.80
CA THR A 79 15.92 9.67 -3.05
C THR A 79 15.53 8.93 -1.78
N SER A 80 15.14 9.70 -0.74
CA SER A 80 14.51 9.15 0.45
C SER A 80 13.27 8.32 0.06
N PRO A 81 13.00 7.16 0.70
CA PRO A 81 13.70 6.60 1.86
C PRO A 81 14.96 5.77 1.54
N TYR A 82 15.47 5.83 0.31
CA TYR A 82 16.61 5.04 -0.17
C TYR A 82 16.36 3.54 -0.08
N ALA A 83 15.22 3.09 -0.63
CA ALA A 83 14.77 1.70 -0.56
C ALA A 83 15.83 0.66 -0.98
N ALA A 84 16.73 0.98 -1.92
CA ALA A 84 17.84 0.12 -2.32
C ALA A 84 18.87 -0.15 -1.20
N ARG A 85 18.87 0.65 -0.13
CA ARG A 85 19.72 0.47 1.06
C ARG A 85 19.04 -0.41 2.11
N ASN A 86 17.74 -0.66 2.00
CA ASN A 86 17.01 -1.50 2.95
C ASN A 86 17.57 -2.92 2.96
N LYS A 87 17.73 -3.47 4.16
CA LYS A 87 18.23 -4.84 4.40
C LYS A 87 17.15 -5.78 4.93
N ASP A 88 16.04 -5.24 5.43
CA ASP A 88 14.94 -6.02 5.95
C ASP A 88 13.78 -6.07 4.94
N TRP A 89 13.73 -7.16 4.19
CA TRP A 89 12.62 -7.49 3.29
C TRP A 89 11.70 -8.57 3.88
N SER A 90 11.68 -8.75 5.21
CA SER A 90 10.61 -9.45 5.90
C SER A 90 9.27 -8.72 5.67
N SER A 91 8.15 -9.34 6.03
CA SER A 91 6.85 -8.67 5.91
C SER A 91 6.80 -7.36 6.71
N GLY A 92 7.35 -7.34 7.92
CA GLY A 92 7.43 -6.15 8.75
C GLY A 92 8.31 -5.06 8.12
N GLY A 93 9.53 -5.42 7.70
CA GLY A 93 10.47 -4.48 7.09
C GLY A 93 9.95 -3.89 5.78
N ALA A 94 9.36 -4.72 4.93
CA ALA A 94 8.78 -4.28 3.67
C ALA A 94 7.58 -3.34 3.85
N LEU A 95 6.67 -3.66 4.77
CA LEU A 95 5.52 -2.79 5.06
C LEU A 95 5.94 -1.48 5.72
N THR A 96 6.99 -1.49 6.53
CA THR A 96 7.61 -0.27 7.10
C THR A 96 8.20 0.59 5.99
N MET A 97 8.99 0.00 5.09
CA MET A 97 9.58 0.70 3.95
C MET A 97 8.51 1.28 3.00
N LEU A 98 7.36 0.61 2.83
CA LEU A 98 6.23 1.15 2.06
C LEU A 98 5.60 2.38 2.75
N GLU A 99 5.47 2.37 4.08
CA GLU A 99 5.00 3.53 4.82
C GLU A 99 6.00 4.69 4.74
N GLU A 100 7.30 4.42 4.84
CA GLU A 100 8.35 5.41 4.66
C GLU A 100 8.38 5.99 3.24
N TYR A 101 8.10 5.18 2.22
CA TYR A 101 8.03 5.63 0.82
C TYR A 101 6.94 6.69 0.61
N ASN A 102 5.77 6.47 1.19
CA ASN A 102 4.68 7.45 1.20
C ASN A 102 4.92 8.62 2.16
N GLY A 103 5.58 8.34 3.29
CA GLY A 103 5.80 9.26 4.40
C GLY A 103 5.17 8.78 5.71
N THR A 104 5.88 9.03 6.83
CA THR A 104 5.60 8.50 8.18
C THR A 104 4.54 9.27 8.97
N GLY A 105 3.75 10.10 8.30
CA GLY A 105 2.76 10.97 8.94
C GLY A 105 1.60 10.22 9.61
N TYR A 106 1.34 8.96 9.24
CA TYR A 106 0.33 8.11 9.86
C TYR A 106 0.87 7.38 11.10
N ALA A 107 2.06 6.77 11.00
CA ALA A 107 2.79 6.24 12.15
C ALA A 107 2.96 7.29 13.27
N ALA A 108 3.34 8.53 12.93
CA ALA A 108 3.47 9.62 13.90
C ALA A 108 2.14 9.97 14.62
N ARG A 109 1.00 9.62 14.02
CA ARG A 109 -0.34 9.78 14.60
C ARG A 109 -0.85 8.52 15.31
N GLY A 110 -0.08 7.44 15.33
CA GLY A 110 -0.54 6.13 15.80
C GLY A 110 -1.73 5.61 15.00
N LYS A 111 -1.77 5.91 13.68
CA LYS A 111 -2.86 5.51 12.78
C LYS A 111 -2.35 4.59 11.68
N PRO A 112 -3.16 3.61 11.24
CA PRO A 112 -2.86 2.81 10.05
C PRO A 112 -2.79 3.70 8.81
N SER A 113 -1.70 3.62 8.06
CA SER A 113 -1.57 4.32 6.78
C SER A 113 -2.52 3.71 5.73
N PRO A 114 -3.44 4.48 5.12
CA PRO A 114 -4.22 4.02 3.97
C PRO A 114 -3.34 3.59 2.80
N TYR A 115 -2.13 4.17 2.66
CA TYR A 115 -1.18 3.76 1.62
C TYR A 115 -0.81 2.29 1.73
N VAL A 116 -0.65 1.81 2.96
CA VAL A 116 -0.29 0.42 3.24
C VAL A 116 -1.54 -0.45 3.39
N TRP A 117 -2.55 0.03 4.09
CA TRP A 117 -3.63 -0.80 4.66
C TRP A 117 -5.01 -0.61 4.03
N ALA A 118 -5.22 0.35 3.12
CA ALA A 118 -6.55 0.53 2.52
C ALA A 118 -7.07 -0.77 1.86
N GLY A 119 -8.34 -1.09 2.13
CA GLY A 119 -8.95 -2.34 1.67
C GLY A 119 -8.62 -3.58 2.51
N THR A 120 -8.00 -3.42 3.69
CA THR A 120 -7.89 -4.46 4.73
C THR A 120 -8.74 -4.12 5.95
N ASP A 121 -8.83 -5.04 6.90
CA ASP A 121 -9.47 -4.81 8.21
C ASP A 121 -8.65 -3.90 9.15
N GLN A 122 -7.41 -3.58 8.78
CA GLN A 122 -6.53 -2.70 9.56
C GLN A 122 -6.80 -1.22 9.30
N TYR A 123 -7.53 -0.86 8.24
CA TYR A 123 -7.85 0.52 7.90
C TYR A 123 -9.36 0.73 7.75
N VAL A 124 -9.92 1.70 8.47
CA VAL A 124 -11.33 2.08 8.38
C VAL A 124 -11.48 3.44 7.69
N SER A 125 -10.85 4.47 8.23
CA SER A 125 -10.86 5.84 7.71
C SER A 125 -9.66 6.63 8.25
N GLY A 126 -9.41 7.80 7.66
CA GLY A 126 -8.34 8.70 8.07
C GLY A 126 -7.28 8.85 6.99
N LYS A 127 -7.28 9.98 6.28
CA LYS A 127 -6.39 10.21 5.14
C LYS A 127 -5.85 11.64 5.13
N TYR A 128 -4.58 11.82 4.78
CA TYR A 128 -4.08 13.11 4.32
C TYR A 128 -4.66 13.39 2.94
N VAL A 129 -5.60 14.32 2.85
CA VAL A 129 -6.30 14.68 1.60
C VAL A 129 -5.50 15.69 0.76
N ARG A 130 -4.53 16.34 1.39
CA ARG A 130 -3.46 17.17 0.80
C ARG A 130 -2.35 17.32 1.83
N ASP A 131 -1.22 17.88 1.42
CA ASP A 131 -0.05 18.08 2.27
C ASP A 131 -0.40 18.74 3.61
N GLY A 132 -0.06 18.06 4.70
CA GLY A 132 -0.31 18.50 6.07
C GLY A 132 -1.78 18.46 6.53
N VAL A 133 -2.74 18.13 5.67
CA VAL A 133 -4.18 18.16 6.01
C VAL A 133 -4.74 16.75 6.13
N TYR A 134 -4.83 16.29 7.38
CA TYR A 134 -5.43 15.01 7.74
C TYR A 134 -6.94 15.15 7.99
N ASP A 135 -7.73 14.36 7.26
CA ASP A 135 -9.16 14.19 7.49
C ASP A 135 -9.41 12.80 8.13
N PRO A 136 -9.89 12.72 9.38
CA PRO A 136 -10.15 11.45 10.06
C PRO A 136 -11.30 10.63 9.44
N ASN A 137 -12.14 11.25 8.60
CA ASN A 137 -13.32 10.63 8.00
C ASN A 137 -13.11 10.25 6.53
N ALA A 138 -12.09 10.81 5.87
CA ALA A 138 -11.79 10.47 4.49
C ALA A 138 -11.38 8.99 4.36
N VAL A 139 -11.89 8.33 3.33
CA VAL A 139 -11.60 6.92 3.03
C VAL A 139 -10.82 6.85 1.72
N ASP A 140 -9.66 6.19 1.74
CA ASP A 140 -8.91 5.95 0.52
C ASP A 140 -9.60 4.89 -0.34
N GLN A 141 -9.91 5.26 -1.58
CA GLN A 141 -10.54 4.36 -2.55
C GLN A 141 -9.52 3.53 -3.32
N GLN A 142 -8.24 3.93 -3.29
CA GLN A 142 -7.17 3.13 -3.87
C GLN A 142 -6.83 1.94 -2.97
N PRO A 143 -6.50 0.78 -3.54
CA PRO A 143 -6.04 -0.36 -2.77
C PRO A 143 -4.72 -0.03 -2.04
N GLY A 144 -4.60 -0.47 -0.80
CA GLY A 144 -3.36 -0.39 -0.04
C GLY A 144 -2.36 -1.44 -0.48
N CYS A 145 -1.07 -1.18 -0.28
CA CYS A 145 0.01 -2.07 -0.68
C CYS A 145 -0.12 -3.48 -0.10
N ALA A 146 -0.49 -3.64 1.17
CA ALA A 146 -0.62 -4.95 1.80
C ALA A 146 -1.70 -5.81 1.10
N ALA A 147 -2.83 -5.20 0.75
CA ALA A 147 -3.91 -5.87 0.04
C ALA A 147 -3.50 -6.26 -1.39
N MET A 148 -2.75 -5.39 -2.08
CA MET A 148 -2.20 -5.68 -3.40
C MET A 148 -1.17 -6.81 -3.37
N LEU A 149 -0.24 -6.82 -2.41
CA LEU A 149 0.76 -7.87 -2.26
C LEU A 149 0.12 -9.23 -2.02
N LEU A 150 -0.92 -9.28 -1.17
CA LEU A 150 -1.68 -10.51 -0.93
C LEU A 150 -2.35 -11.02 -2.21
N ALA A 151 -2.97 -10.13 -2.99
CA ALA A 151 -3.62 -10.49 -4.24
C ALA A 151 -2.61 -10.91 -5.33
N MET A 152 -1.46 -10.23 -5.44
CA MET A 152 -0.39 -10.60 -6.36
C MET A 152 0.19 -11.97 -6.02
N ARG A 153 0.37 -12.27 -4.73
CA ARG A 153 0.89 -13.57 -4.26
C ARG A 153 -0.01 -14.75 -4.62
N GLN A 154 -1.33 -14.55 -4.69
CA GLN A 154 -2.27 -15.57 -5.16
C GLN A 154 -2.10 -15.87 -6.65
N LEU A 155 -1.60 -14.92 -7.44
CA LEU A 155 -1.39 -15.05 -8.88
C LEU A 155 0.04 -15.50 -9.21
N ASP A 156 1.03 -15.06 -8.44
CA ASP A 156 2.45 -15.37 -8.61
C ASP A 156 3.11 -15.72 -7.26
N PRO A 157 3.37 -17.01 -7.00
CA PRO A 157 4.01 -17.46 -5.74
C PRO A 157 5.44 -16.96 -5.51
N SER A 158 6.08 -16.30 -6.50
CA SER A 158 7.39 -15.66 -6.32
C SER A 158 7.31 -14.31 -5.57
N VAL A 159 6.11 -13.79 -5.31
CA VAL A 159 5.90 -12.73 -4.31
C VAL A 159 6.12 -13.34 -2.92
N ARG A 160 7.33 -13.16 -2.38
CA ARG A 160 7.75 -13.74 -1.10
C ARG A 160 8.55 -12.75 -0.29
N PHE A 161 8.29 -12.73 1.00
CA PHE A 161 9.08 -11.94 1.95
C PHE A 161 10.27 -12.75 2.44
N ALA A 162 11.35 -12.05 2.81
CA ALA A 162 12.52 -12.69 3.40
C ALA A 162 12.16 -13.37 4.73
N GLY A 163 12.73 -14.56 4.97
CA GLY A 163 12.49 -15.33 6.20
C GLY A 163 11.18 -16.10 6.24
N GLU A 164 10.33 -16.02 5.21
CA GLU A 164 9.17 -16.91 5.11
C GLU A 164 9.62 -18.35 4.82
N ALA A 165 9.27 -19.28 5.71
CA ALA A 165 9.37 -20.70 5.38
C ALA A 165 8.40 -21.04 4.24
N ASN A 166 8.66 -22.15 3.53
CA ASN A 166 7.76 -22.70 2.52
C ASN A 166 6.46 -23.20 3.17
N PHE A 167 5.59 -22.29 3.60
CA PHE A 167 4.25 -22.66 4.01
C PHE A 167 3.39 -22.85 2.76
N PRO A 168 2.60 -23.93 2.68
CA PRO A 168 1.60 -24.06 1.63
C PRO A 168 0.67 -22.85 1.69
N SER A 169 0.28 -22.34 0.52
CA SER A 169 -0.59 -21.16 0.40
C SER A 169 -1.77 -21.26 1.37
N PRO A 170 -2.11 -20.18 2.11
CA PRO A 170 -3.29 -20.17 2.95
C PRO A 170 -4.49 -20.62 2.12
N LYS A 171 -5.21 -21.64 2.58
CA LYS A 171 -6.52 -21.97 2.01
C LYS A 171 -7.37 -20.68 2.05
N PRO A 172 -8.18 -20.39 1.02
CA PRO A 172 -9.05 -19.22 1.02
C PRO A 172 -9.79 -19.16 2.35
N GLN A 173 -9.52 -18.13 3.17
CA GLN A 173 -10.29 -17.93 4.38
C GLN A 173 -11.71 -17.55 3.95
N PRO A 174 -12.75 -18.14 4.55
CA PRO A 174 -14.10 -17.68 4.32
C PRO A 174 -14.16 -16.17 4.62
N PRO A 175 -14.96 -15.40 3.86
CA PRO A 175 -15.06 -13.96 4.06
C PRO A 175 -15.32 -13.67 5.53
N VAL A 176 -14.50 -12.78 6.11
CA VAL A 176 -14.69 -12.29 7.47
C VAL A 176 -16.06 -11.62 7.51
N VAL A 177 -17.04 -12.31 8.10
CA VAL A 177 -18.38 -11.76 8.26
C VAL A 177 -18.25 -10.64 9.29
N PRO A 178 -18.63 -9.38 8.96
CA PRO A 178 -18.64 -8.32 9.95
C PRO A 178 -19.52 -8.74 11.14
N PRO A 179 -19.16 -8.37 12.38
CA PRO A 179 -19.94 -8.74 13.56
C PRO A 179 -21.39 -8.31 13.34
N SER A 180 -22.31 -9.25 13.56
CA SER A 180 -23.73 -9.00 13.41
C SER A 180 -24.12 -7.78 14.25
N PRO A 181 -24.94 -6.85 13.71
CA PRO A 181 -25.44 -5.75 14.52
C PRO A 181 -26.11 -6.33 15.78
N PRO A 182 -25.92 -5.70 16.95
CA PRO A 182 -26.52 -6.18 18.18
C PRO A 182 -28.02 -6.36 17.98
N LYS A 183 -28.52 -7.55 18.31
CA LYS A 183 -29.94 -7.90 18.20
C LYS A 183 -30.76 -6.80 18.89
N GLU A 184 -31.77 -6.28 18.19
CA GLU A 184 -32.69 -5.22 18.65
C GLU A 184 -33.39 -5.51 20.00
N GLY A 185 -33.27 -6.73 20.53
CA GLY A 185 -33.79 -7.14 21.83
C GLY A 185 -33.12 -6.50 23.06
N PHE A 186 -31.88 -5.97 22.97
CA PHE A 186 -31.21 -5.42 24.15
C PHE A 186 -31.72 -4.02 24.53
N PHE A 187 -32.15 -3.21 23.55
CA PHE A 187 -32.69 -1.87 23.81
C PHE A 187 -34.13 -1.89 24.33
N ASN A 188 -34.92 -2.91 24.00
CA ASN A 188 -36.30 -3.05 24.48
C ASN A 188 -36.38 -3.53 25.94
N ALA A 189 -35.38 -4.27 26.42
CA ALA A 189 -35.30 -4.67 27.83
C ALA A 189 -34.95 -3.51 28.78
N LEU A 190 -34.23 -2.49 28.30
CA LEU A 190 -33.86 -1.31 29.11
C LEU A 190 -34.99 -0.26 29.19
N LYS A 191 -35.88 -0.18 28.20
CA LYS A 191 -37.02 0.76 28.22
C LYS A 191 -38.14 0.34 29.17
N SER A 192 -38.29 -0.95 29.47
CA SER A 192 -39.34 -1.43 30.41
C SER A 192 -39.00 -1.23 31.89
N LEU A 193 -37.75 -0.90 32.22
CA LEU A 193 -37.27 -0.67 33.59
C LEU A 193 -37.52 0.77 34.11
N PHE A 194 -37.92 1.72 33.25
CA PHE A 194 -38.06 3.14 33.63
C PHE A 194 -39.47 3.73 33.53
N VAL A 195 -40.51 2.93 33.26
CA VAL A 195 -41.91 3.41 33.37
C VAL A 195 -42.42 3.12 34.78
N LYS A 196 -42.10 4.00 35.72
CA LYS A 196 -42.76 4.05 37.03
C LYS A 196 -44.13 4.73 36.86
N LYS A 197 -45.15 4.05 37.39
CA LYS A 197 -46.54 4.48 37.55
C LYS A 197 -46.65 5.91 38.14
N THR A 198 -47.49 6.71 37.52
CA THR A 198 -48.37 7.70 38.17
C THR A 198 -49.79 7.36 37.79
#